data_AF-A0A7Y5KWL3-F1
#
_entry.id   AF-A0A7Y5KWL3-F1
#
_cell.length_a   1.000
_cell.length_b   1.000
_cell.length_c   1.000
_cell.angle_alpha   90.00
_cell.angle_beta   90.00
_cell.angle_gamma   90.00
#
_symmetry.space_group_name_H-M   'P 1'
#
loop_
_entity.id
_entity.type
_entity.pdbx_description
1 polymer ?
#
loop_
_entity_poly.entity_id
_entity_poly.type
_entity_poly.pdbx_seq_one_letter_code
_entity_poly.pdbx_strand_id
1 'polypeptide(L)'
;MATAFDGLQRASFAGVEYVLVSQKMTGGLRHAEHEYPHAVGGDIERLGRKLYRIQQTVIFSTKTSGYPNAWPRDLNDLFSLFEFGQADDLVIPTVGTMRCICIDWDRSADFAKMRDGERCEFTFLEDMSAATVAASIPKARNLEVILDGIITEAEELGYEPDLFDSITNAVAQVEAAKEQFEGYGDNIVNKANQLQAAVQAADSMLAELQDPASWKVVEHLHELGAAAAEIKKDALTKGVPLVPFVVPVEMAASDVAAALYGSTERTIQILRLNPIENAFAIPAGTELQVYANAA
;
A
#
# COMPACT_ATOMS: atom_id res chain seq x y z
N MET A 1 -27.80 -4.71 -21.91
CA MET A 1 -28.67 -4.18 -20.82
C MET A 1 -27.74 -3.62 -19.79
N ALA A 2 -27.86 -2.33 -19.45
CA ALA A 2 -27.10 -1.73 -18.36
C ALA A 2 -27.52 -2.41 -17.05
N THR A 3 -26.61 -3.17 -16.47
CA THR A 3 -26.81 -3.81 -15.17
C THR A 3 -26.59 -2.77 -14.08
N ALA A 4 -27.23 -2.92 -12.91
CA ALA A 4 -27.20 -1.98 -11.78
C ALA A 4 -25.78 -1.65 -11.19
N PHE A 5 -24.73 -2.11 -11.86
CA PHE A 5 -23.32 -1.93 -11.53
C PHE A 5 -22.58 -0.97 -12.48
N ASP A 6 -23.22 -0.46 -13.55
CA ASP A 6 -22.57 0.45 -14.53
C ASP A 6 -22.16 1.82 -13.95
N GLY A 7 -22.62 2.15 -12.73
CA GLY A 7 -22.23 3.37 -12.00
C GLY A 7 -21.46 3.11 -10.70
N LEU A 8 -21.12 1.86 -10.39
CA LEU A 8 -20.37 1.52 -9.17
C LEU A 8 -18.86 1.47 -9.46
N GLN A 9 -18.06 1.78 -8.45
CA GLN A 9 -16.61 1.67 -8.54
C GLN A 9 -16.23 0.24 -8.92
N ARG A 10 -15.26 0.09 -9.83
CA ARG A 10 -14.81 -1.22 -10.27
C ARG A 10 -14.10 -1.94 -9.12
N ALA A 11 -14.32 -3.24 -9.01
CA ALA A 11 -13.61 -4.03 -8.02
C ALA A 11 -12.14 -4.11 -8.43
N SER A 12 -11.24 -3.86 -7.49
CA SER A 12 -9.80 -3.91 -7.75
C SER A 12 -9.02 -4.31 -6.51
N PHE A 13 -7.87 -4.92 -6.72
CA PHE A 13 -6.91 -5.20 -5.65
C PHE A 13 -5.53 -4.70 -6.08
N ALA A 14 -4.87 -3.90 -5.24
CA ALA A 14 -3.59 -3.24 -5.57
C ALA A 14 -3.62 -2.49 -6.91
N GLY A 15 -4.79 -1.92 -7.27
CA GLY A 15 -5.02 -1.21 -8.54
C GLY A 15 -5.32 -2.09 -9.75
N VAL A 16 -5.27 -3.42 -9.64
CA VAL A 16 -5.67 -4.33 -10.73
C VAL A 16 -7.18 -4.53 -10.71
N GLU A 17 -7.87 -4.03 -11.74
CA GLU A 17 -9.32 -4.12 -11.86
C GLU A 17 -9.78 -5.50 -12.35
N TYR A 18 -10.90 -6.00 -11.83
CA TYR A 18 -11.46 -7.28 -12.24
C TYR A 18 -12.98 -7.34 -12.16
N VAL A 19 -13.55 -8.31 -12.89
CA VAL A 19 -15.00 -8.46 -13.04
C VAL A 19 -15.55 -9.30 -11.92
N LEU A 20 -16.11 -8.62 -10.92
CA LEU A 20 -16.75 -9.24 -9.77
C LEU A 20 -18.11 -9.87 -10.16
N VAL A 21 -18.29 -11.15 -9.86
CA VAL A 21 -19.55 -11.87 -10.08
C VAL A 21 -20.38 -11.95 -8.81
N SER A 22 -19.73 -12.27 -7.70
CA SER A 22 -20.37 -12.34 -6.39
C SER A 22 -19.38 -12.01 -5.29
N GLN A 23 -19.89 -11.45 -4.20
CA GLN A 23 -19.10 -11.16 -3.01
C GLN A 23 -19.86 -11.55 -1.75
N LYS A 24 -19.12 -12.06 -0.77
CA LYS A 24 -19.59 -12.32 0.58
C LYS A 24 -18.62 -11.72 1.58
N MET A 25 -19.10 -10.92 2.51
CA MET A 25 -18.32 -10.34 3.59
C MET A 25 -18.81 -10.90 4.92
N THR A 26 -17.90 -11.46 5.72
CA THR A 26 -18.20 -12.02 7.04
C THR A 26 -17.38 -11.29 8.09
N GLY A 27 -18.04 -10.86 9.17
CA GLY A 27 -17.39 -10.27 10.34
C GLY A 27 -18.01 -10.83 11.62
N GLY A 28 -17.59 -10.34 12.77
CA GLY A 28 -18.16 -10.72 14.05
C GLY A 28 -17.48 -10.04 15.23
N LEU A 29 -17.91 -10.36 16.44
CA LEU A 29 -17.23 -9.95 17.67
C LEU A 29 -16.39 -11.11 18.20
N ARG A 30 -15.15 -10.81 18.59
CA ARG A 30 -14.35 -11.68 19.44
C ARG A 30 -14.95 -11.61 20.83
N HIS A 31 -15.12 -12.77 21.46
CA HIS A 31 -15.64 -12.86 22.82
C HIS A 31 -15.00 -14.06 23.51
N ALA A 32 -14.92 -13.97 24.84
CA ALA A 32 -14.63 -15.10 25.71
C ALA A 32 -15.88 -15.44 26.52
N GLU A 33 -16.19 -16.73 26.62
CA GLU A 33 -17.32 -17.23 27.40
C GLU A 33 -16.79 -17.74 28.73
N HIS A 34 -17.28 -17.17 29.83
CA HIS A 34 -16.93 -17.59 31.18
C HIS A 34 -18.11 -18.34 31.79
N GLU A 35 -17.98 -19.65 31.88
CA GLU A 35 -18.95 -20.51 32.54
C GLU A 35 -18.57 -20.72 34.00
N TYR A 36 -19.52 -20.50 34.91
CA TYR A 36 -19.31 -20.64 36.35
C TYR A 36 -19.98 -21.92 36.86
N PRO A 37 -19.30 -22.75 37.68
CA PRO A 37 -19.89 -23.95 38.25
C PRO A 37 -21.19 -23.64 39.02
N HIS A 38 -22.23 -24.43 38.74
CA HIS A 38 -23.56 -24.34 39.37
C HIS A 38 -24.34 -23.03 39.14
N ALA A 39 -23.89 -22.16 38.23
CA ALA A 39 -24.65 -21.02 37.77
C ALA A 39 -25.45 -21.37 36.51
N VAL A 40 -26.62 -20.73 36.33
CA VAL A 40 -27.39 -20.84 35.10
C VAL A 40 -26.91 -19.76 34.14
N GLY A 41 -26.23 -20.18 33.06
CA GLY A 41 -25.65 -19.29 32.06
C GLY A 41 -24.19 -18.93 32.33
N GLY A 42 -23.53 -18.38 31.31
CA GLY A 42 -22.17 -17.85 31.38
C GLY A 42 -22.14 -16.33 31.15
N ASP A 43 -21.01 -15.71 31.48
CA ASP A 43 -20.75 -14.32 31.13
C ASP A 43 -20.01 -14.23 29.79
N ILE A 44 -20.30 -13.20 28.99
CA ILE A 44 -19.66 -12.98 27.69
C ILE A 44 -18.79 -11.74 27.79
N GLU A 45 -17.48 -11.95 27.84
CA GLU A 45 -16.50 -10.88 27.76
C GLU A 45 -16.23 -10.49 26.30
N ARG A 46 -16.24 -9.19 26.00
CA ARG A 46 -16.11 -8.66 24.62
C ARG A 46 -14.65 -8.29 24.33
N LEU A 47 -14.02 -9.00 23.39
CA LEU A 47 -12.60 -8.86 23.01
C LEU A 47 -12.41 -8.03 21.71
N GLY A 48 -13.41 -7.25 21.32
CA GLY A 48 -13.40 -6.40 20.13
C GLY A 48 -13.91 -7.09 18.85
N ARG A 49 -13.68 -6.48 17.69
CA ARG A 49 -14.19 -6.96 16.40
C ARG A 49 -13.24 -8.03 15.80
N LYS A 50 -13.81 -9.06 15.17
CA LYS A 50 -13.08 -9.98 14.28
C LYS A 50 -12.71 -9.27 12.98
N LEU A 51 -11.57 -9.62 12.40
CA LEU A 51 -11.18 -9.17 11.07
C LEU A 51 -12.27 -9.53 10.06
N TYR A 52 -12.55 -8.64 9.12
CA TYR A 52 -13.45 -8.95 8.03
C TYR A 52 -12.81 -9.96 7.09
N ARG A 53 -13.57 -10.99 6.73
CA ARG A 53 -13.25 -11.95 5.69
C ARG A 53 -14.11 -11.68 4.47
N ILE A 54 -13.50 -11.39 3.34
CA ILE A 54 -14.17 -11.08 2.10
C ILE A 54 -13.89 -12.19 1.09
N GLN A 55 -14.93 -12.88 0.65
CA GLN A 55 -14.85 -13.89 -0.40
C GLN A 55 -15.42 -13.29 -1.68
N GLN A 56 -14.63 -13.32 -2.76
CA GLN A 56 -15.03 -12.80 -4.06
C GLN A 56 -14.93 -13.91 -5.09
N THR A 57 -15.96 -14.02 -5.92
CA THR A 57 -15.92 -14.84 -7.13
C THR A 57 -15.80 -13.93 -8.33
N VAL A 58 -14.82 -14.22 -9.16
CA VAL A 58 -14.34 -13.34 -10.22
C VAL A 58 -14.28 -14.13 -11.53
N ILE A 59 -14.56 -13.46 -12.65
CA ILE A 59 -14.38 -14.05 -13.98
C ILE A 59 -13.42 -13.18 -14.77
N PHE A 60 -12.38 -13.78 -15.30
CA PHE A 60 -11.45 -13.14 -16.22
C PHE A 60 -11.74 -13.64 -17.62
N SER A 61 -11.94 -12.73 -18.58
CA SER A 61 -12.18 -13.10 -19.97
C SER A 61 -11.69 -12.04 -20.93
N THR A 62 -11.24 -12.48 -22.11
CA THR A 62 -10.85 -11.58 -23.22
C THR A 62 -12.03 -10.82 -23.83
N LYS A 63 -13.27 -11.25 -23.58
CA LYS A 63 -14.48 -10.65 -24.18
C LYS A 63 -15.22 -9.70 -23.24
N THR A 64 -14.75 -9.50 -22.02
CA THR A 64 -15.47 -8.64 -21.08
C THR A 64 -15.28 -7.16 -21.43
N SER A 65 -16.37 -6.49 -21.80
CA SER A 65 -16.37 -5.07 -22.13
C SER A 65 -15.88 -4.23 -20.95
N GLY A 66 -14.93 -3.33 -21.21
CA GLY A 66 -14.34 -2.45 -20.18
C GLY A 66 -13.09 -3.00 -19.49
N TYR A 67 -12.69 -4.25 -19.80
CA TYR A 67 -11.52 -4.92 -19.21
C TYR A 67 -10.64 -5.56 -20.31
N PRO A 68 -9.92 -4.74 -21.10
CA PRO A 68 -9.20 -5.21 -22.29
C PRO A 68 -8.02 -6.15 -21.96
N ASN A 69 -7.46 -6.07 -20.75
CA ASN A 69 -6.29 -6.85 -20.33
C ASN A 69 -6.59 -7.93 -19.27
N ALA A 70 -7.88 -8.13 -18.93
CA ALA A 70 -8.29 -9.00 -17.82
C ALA A 70 -7.68 -10.41 -17.91
N TRP A 71 -7.60 -10.99 -19.11
CA TRP A 71 -7.03 -12.32 -19.30
C TRP A 71 -6.04 -12.37 -20.47
N PRO A 72 -4.87 -13.01 -20.31
CA PRO A 72 -4.34 -13.63 -19.08
C PRO A 72 -3.51 -12.67 -18.20
N ARG A 73 -3.30 -11.43 -18.65
CA ARG A 73 -2.32 -10.50 -18.05
C ARG A 73 -2.69 -10.09 -16.63
N ASP A 74 -3.81 -9.41 -16.44
CA ASP A 74 -4.22 -8.88 -15.13
C ASP A 74 -4.42 -10.01 -14.11
N LEU A 75 -4.90 -11.17 -14.57
CA LEU A 75 -4.98 -12.39 -13.76
C LEU A 75 -3.62 -12.86 -13.26
N ASN A 76 -2.59 -12.89 -14.12
CA ASN A 76 -1.25 -13.29 -13.70
C ASN A 76 -0.63 -12.28 -12.74
N ASP A 77 -0.82 -10.98 -12.99
CA ASP A 77 -0.32 -9.91 -12.12
C ASP A 77 -0.93 -10.02 -10.70
N LEU A 78 -2.23 -10.31 -10.59
CA LEU A 78 -2.89 -10.57 -9.30
C LEU A 78 -2.31 -11.78 -8.57
N PHE A 79 -2.07 -12.88 -9.28
CA PHE A 79 -1.50 -14.07 -8.65
C PHE A 79 -0.08 -13.85 -8.17
N SER A 80 0.74 -13.12 -8.92
CA SER A 80 2.05 -12.71 -8.44
C SER A 80 1.93 -11.92 -7.14
N LEU A 81 1.01 -10.94 -7.05
CA LEU A 81 0.76 -10.19 -5.81
C LEU A 81 0.31 -11.09 -4.65
N PHE A 82 -0.51 -12.11 -4.93
CA PHE A 82 -0.97 -13.07 -3.91
C PHE A 82 0.16 -13.97 -3.41
N GLU A 83 1.02 -14.45 -4.31
CA GLU A 83 2.20 -15.26 -3.96
C GLU A 83 3.20 -14.49 -3.10
N PHE A 84 3.31 -13.18 -3.28
CA PHE A 84 4.12 -12.31 -2.42
C PHE A 84 3.50 -12.00 -1.05
N GLY A 85 2.23 -12.38 -0.81
CA GLY A 85 1.55 -12.11 0.46
C GLY A 85 1.39 -10.61 0.77
N GLN A 86 1.36 -9.76 -0.26
CA GLN A 86 1.32 -8.31 -0.08
C GLN A 86 -0.05 -7.87 0.45
N ALA A 87 -0.05 -7.11 1.55
CA ALA A 87 -1.24 -6.41 2.04
C ALA A 87 -1.42 -5.09 1.28
N ASP A 88 -2.56 -4.94 0.61
CA ASP A 88 -2.85 -3.78 -0.24
C ASP A 88 -4.34 -3.41 -0.23
N ASP A 89 -4.67 -2.33 -0.91
CA ASP A 89 -6.02 -1.79 -0.99
C ASP A 89 -6.91 -2.66 -1.87
N LEU A 90 -7.92 -3.26 -1.23
CA LEU A 90 -9.05 -3.94 -1.86
C LEU A 90 -10.20 -2.95 -2.01
N VAL A 91 -10.55 -2.63 -3.25
CA VAL A 91 -11.72 -1.82 -3.60
C VAL A 91 -12.93 -2.73 -3.75
N ILE A 92 -13.89 -2.55 -2.84
CA ILE A 92 -15.17 -3.23 -2.85
C ILE A 92 -16.24 -2.26 -3.38
N PRO A 93 -16.89 -2.55 -4.52
CA PRO A 93 -17.83 -1.62 -5.16
C PRO A 93 -18.95 -1.07 -4.25
N THR A 94 -19.41 -1.87 -3.29
CA THR A 94 -20.54 -1.54 -2.40
C THR A 94 -20.12 -1.00 -1.03
N VAL A 95 -18.86 -1.15 -0.64
CA VAL A 95 -18.37 -0.84 0.71
C VAL A 95 -17.31 0.27 0.68
N GLY A 96 -16.51 0.34 -0.38
CA GLY A 96 -15.35 1.23 -0.51
C GLY A 96 -14.03 0.46 -0.43
N THR A 97 -12.95 1.19 -0.14
CA THR A 97 -11.59 0.63 -0.08
C THR A 97 -11.24 0.13 1.31
N MET A 98 -10.66 -1.06 1.42
CA MET A 98 -10.16 -1.64 2.66
C MET A 98 -8.81 -2.32 2.42
N ARG A 99 -7.86 -2.12 3.34
CA ARG A 99 -6.57 -2.82 3.27
C ARG A 99 -6.75 -4.29 3.65
N CYS A 100 -6.34 -5.18 2.75
CA CYS A 100 -6.51 -6.62 2.91
C CYS A 100 -5.29 -7.37 2.37
N ILE A 101 -5.15 -8.62 2.82
CA ILE A 101 -4.25 -9.61 2.24
C ILE A 101 -5.08 -10.74 1.64
N CYS A 102 -4.68 -11.23 0.47
CA CYS A 102 -5.27 -12.45 -0.11
C CYS A 102 -4.66 -13.68 0.57
N ILE A 103 -5.49 -14.51 1.19
CA ILE A 103 -5.04 -15.68 1.97
C ILE A 103 -5.34 -17.01 1.30
N ASP A 104 -6.28 -17.02 0.36
CA ASP A 104 -6.70 -18.22 -0.35
C ASP A 104 -7.18 -17.81 -1.75
N TRP A 105 -6.72 -18.52 -2.76
CA TRP A 105 -7.09 -18.27 -4.15
C TRP A 105 -7.17 -19.58 -4.94
N ASP A 106 -8.24 -19.74 -5.70
CA ASP A 106 -8.49 -20.86 -6.60
C ASP A 106 -8.65 -20.36 -8.05
N ARG A 107 -8.19 -21.16 -9.02
CA ARG A 107 -8.41 -20.93 -10.45
C ARG A 107 -8.99 -22.17 -11.10
N SER A 108 -10.12 -21.99 -11.78
CA SER A 108 -10.82 -23.04 -12.49
C SER A 108 -11.06 -22.64 -13.94
N ALA A 109 -10.52 -23.45 -14.86
CA ALA A 109 -10.70 -23.32 -16.29
C ALA A 109 -11.60 -24.44 -16.83
N ASP A 110 -12.89 -24.17 -17.03
CA ASP A 110 -13.79 -25.09 -17.71
C ASP A 110 -13.75 -24.83 -19.23
N PHE A 111 -12.74 -25.39 -19.90
CA PHE A 111 -12.53 -25.23 -21.35
C PHE A 111 -13.68 -25.77 -22.22
N ALA A 112 -14.64 -26.49 -21.65
CA ALA A 112 -15.85 -26.92 -22.35
C ALA A 112 -16.92 -25.81 -22.39
N LYS A 113 -16.94 -24.90 -21.41
CA LYS A 113 -17.91 -23.80 -21.31
C LYS A 113 -17.32 -22.43 -21.62
N MET A 114 -16.05 -22.22 -21.30
CA MET A 114 -15.35 -20.94 -21.47
C MET A 114 -13.91 -21.21 -21.90
N ARG A 115 -13.60 -20.93 -23.18
CA ARG A 115 -12.25 -21.11 -23.75
C ARG A 115 -11.39 -19.85 -23.69
N ASP A 116 -12.02 -18.74 -23.38
CA ASP A 116 -11.49 -17.38 -23.49
C ASP A 116 -11.45 -16.68 -22.12
N GLY A 117 -11.33 -17.48 -21.05
CA GLY A 117 -11.34 -16.99 -19.69
C GLY A 117 -11.27 -18.09 -18.63
N GLU A 118 -11.14 -17.64 -17.38
CA GLU A 118 -11.05 -18.47 -16.18
C GLU A 118 -11.96 -17.90 -15.09
N ARG A 119 -12.51 -18.78 -14.25
CA ARG A 119 -13.23 -18.40 -13.04
C ARG A 119 -12.29 -18.56 -11.86
N CYS A 120 -12.22 -17.54 -11.03
CA CYS A 120 -11.38 -17.54 -9.84
C CYS A 120 -12.20 -17.25 -8.59
N GLU A 121 -11.77 -17.80 -7.48
CA GLU A 121 -12.30 -17.50 -6.15
C GLU A 121 -11.17 -16.98 -5.28
N PHE A 122 -11.37 -15.80 -4.68
CA PHE A 122 -10.38 -15.14 -3.85
C PHE A 122 -10.96 -14.92 -2.45
N THR A 123 -10.15 -15.23 -1.43
CA THR A 123 -10.48 -14.92 -0.03
C THR A 123 -9.48 -13.90 0.49
N PHE A 124 -9.99 -12.72 0.80
CA PHE A 124 -9.26 -11.64 1.43
C PHE A 124 -9.56 -11.60 2.93
N LEU A 125 -8.54 -11.25 3.70
CA LEU A 125 -8.63 -10.96 5.12
C LEU A 125 -8.20 -9.52 5.37
N GLU A 126 -8.99 -8.80 6.17
CA GLU A 126 -8.67 -7.43 6.59
C GLU A 126 -7.33 -7.40 7.32
N ASP A 127 -6.46 -6.47 6.92
CA ASP A 127 -5.22 -6.18 7.61
C ASP A 127 -5.36 -4.90 8.44
N MET A 128 -5.34 -5.06 9.76
CA MET A 128 -5.41 -3.98 10.75
C MET A 128 -4.03 -3.54 11.27
N SER A 129 -2.92 -4.04 10.70
CA SER A 129 -1.56 -3.67 11.08
C SER A 129 -1.39 -2.16 11.14
N ALA A 130 -1.86 -1.43 10.12
CA ALA A 130 -1.79 0.03 10.09
C ALA A 130 -2.61 0.73 11.19
N ALA A 131 -3.74 0.15 11.61
CA ALA A 131 -4.66 0.77 12.59
C ALA A 131 -4.31 0.43 14.05
N THR A 132 -3.70 -0.74 14.30
CA THR A 132 -3.31 -1.19 15.64
C THR A 132 -1.94 -0.62 16.04
N VAL A 133 -1.02 -0.50 15.08
CA VAL A 133 0.30 0.12 15.28
C VAL A 133 0.15 1.64 15.49
N ALA A 134 -0.79 2.30 14.80
CA ALA A 134 -1.03 3.75 14.96
C ALA A 134 -1.64 4.14 16.32
N ALA A 135 -2.32 3.23 17.02
CA ALA A 135 -2.95 3.50 18.32
C ALA A 135 -2.02 3.17 19.51
N SER A 136 -0.99 2.35 19.31
CA SER A 136 -0.14 1.82 20.38
C SER A 136 1.21 2.52 20.51
N ILE A 137 1.61 3.35 19.54
CA ILE A 137 2.94 3.96 19.51
C ILE A 137 2.83 5.48 19.69
N PRO A 138 3.34 6.07 20.78
CA PRO A 138 3.45 7.51 20.87
C PRO A 138 4.43 8.01 19.81
N LYS A 139 3.91 8.86 18.91
CA LYS A 139 4.56 9.93 18.14
C LYS A 139 6.06 9.77 17.80
N ALA A 140 6.30 9.80 16.48
CA ALA A 140 7.57 9.82 15.74
C ALA A 140 8.16 8.41 15.50
N ARG A 141 8.01 7.93 14.24
CA ARG A 141 8.79 6.80 13.70
C ARG A 141 10.26 7.23 13.60
N ASN A 142 10.97 7.16 14.72
CA ASN A 142 12.42 7.29 14.75
C ASN A 142 13.00 5.94 14.34
N LEU A 143 13.72 5.89 13.21
CA LEU A 143 14.36 4.66 12.73
C LEU A 143 15.34 4.11 13.78
N GLU A 144 15.93 5.00 14.58
CA GLU A 144 16.79 4.65 15.71
C GLU A 144 16.06 3.84 16.79
N VAL A 145 14.79 4.14 17.09
CA VAL A 145 14.02 3.42 18.12
C VAL A 145 13.68 2.00 17.65
N ILE A 146 13.41 1.83 16.35
CA ILE A 146 13.14 0.52 15.75
C ILE A 146 14.43 -0.31 15.72
N LEU A 147 15.55 0.32 15.34
CA LEU A 147 16.86 -0.32 15.34
C LEU A 147 17.30 -0.79 16.73
N ASP A 148 17.08 0.04 17.76
CA ASP A 148 17.39 -0.30 19.15
C ASP A 148 16.58 -1.51 19.66
N GLY A 149 15.32 -1.63 19.22
CA GLY A 149 14.49 -2.81 19.47
C GLY A 149 15.05 -4.09 18.82
N ILE A 150 15.49 -4.01 17.55
CA ILE A 150 16.10 -5.14 16.83
C ILE A 150 17.37 -5.62 17.56
N ILE A 151 18.25 -4.70 17.94
CA ILE A 151 19.51 -5.03 18.62
C ILE A 151 19.23 -5.67 19.98
N THR A 152 18.31 -5.11 20.76
CA THR A 152 17.96 -5.63 22.09
C THR A 152 17.40 -7.05 22.00
N GLU A 153 16.46 -7.31 21.09
CA GLU A 153 15.90 -8.65 20.94
C GLU A 153 16.88 -9.66 20.34
N ALA A 154 17.78 -9.20 19.47
CA ALA A 154 18.84 -10.03 18.92
C ALA A 154 19.87 -10.45 20.00
N GLU A 155 20.22 -9.53 20.90
CA GLU A 155 21.09 -9.81 22.05
C GLU A 155 20.43 -10.81 23.02
N GLU A 156 19.13 -10.69 23.29
CA GLU A 156 18.38 -11.63 24.13
C GLU A 156 18.35 -13.06 23.56
N LEU A 157 18.37 -13.19 22.23
CA LEU A 157 18.44 -14.47 21.52
C LEU A 157 19.88 -14.98 21.32
N GLY A 158 20.89 -14.20 21.70
CA GLY A 158 22.30 -14.58 21.65
C GLY A 158 22.96 -14.42 20.28
N TYR A 159 22.42 -13.56 19.41
CA TYR A 159 23.05 -13.21 18.14
C TYR A 159 24.25 -12.27 18.34
N GLU A 160 25.25 -12.36 17.46
CA GLU A 160 26.37 -11.44 17.49
C GLU A 160 25.95 -10.04 16.98
N PRO A 161 26.34 -8.94 17.66
CA PRO A 161 25.95 -7.57 17.29
C PRO A 161 26.30 -7.20 15.84
N ASP A 162 27.42 -7.74 15.36
CA ASP A 162 28.02 -7.57 14.05
C ASP A 162 27.07 -7.95 12.90
N LEU A 163 26.08 -8.81 13.19
CA LEU A 163 25.07 -9.29 12.23
C LEU A 163 24.21 -8.16 11.66
N PHE A 164 24.00 -7.09 12.44
CA PHE A 164 23.13 -5.97 12.07
C PHE A 164 23.89 -4.70 11.69
N ASP A 165 25.23 -4.73 11.64
CA ASP A 165 26.06 -3.57 11.33
C ASP A 165 25.71 -2.92 9.98
N SER A 166 25.38 -3.71 8.96
CA SER A 166 24.97 -3.18 7.66
C SER A 166 23.66 -2.41 7.73
N ILE A 167 22.74 -2.82 8.62
CA ILE A 167 21.44 -2.18 8.83
C ILE A 167 21.61 -0.93 9.69
N THR A 168 22.39 -1.01 10.77
CA THR A 168 22.78 0.12 11.62
C THR A 168 23.39 1.25 10.79
N ASN A 169 24.33 0.92 9.91
CA ASN A 169 24.96 1.89 9.01
C ASN A 169 23.97 2.47 7.99
N ALA A 170 23.02 1.69 7.48
CA ALA A 170 22.02 2.17 6.54
C ALA A 170 20.99 3.11 7.21
N VAL A 171 20.57 2.82 8.44
CA VAL A 171 19.70 3.69 9.24
C VAL A 171 20.36 5.05 9.50
N ALA A 172 21.63 5.05 9.94
CA ALA A 172 22.38 6.28 10.18
C ALA A 172 22.52 7.14 8.91
N GLN A 173 22.67 6.51 7.73
CA GLN A 173 22.72 7.24 6.46
C GLN A 173 21.38 7.86 6.05
N VAL A 174 20.26 7.21 6.38
CA VAL A 174 18.92 7.76 6.12
C VAL A 174 18.63 8.94 7.05
N GLU A 175 18.97 8.85 8.33
CA GLU A 175 18.81 9.97 9.28
C GLU A 175 19.70 11.16 8.91
N ALA A 176 20.97 10.93 8.57
CA ALA A 176 21.87 11.99 8.09
C ALA A 176 21.37 12.64 6.78
N ALA A 177 20.75 11.88 5.89
CA ALA A 177 20.15 12.40 4.66
C ALA A 177 18.87 13.21 4.93
N LYS A 178 18.11 12.88 5.99
CA LYS A 178 16.97 13.70 6.43
C LYS A 178 17.43 15.07 6.93
N GLU A 179 18.55 15.16 7.66
CA GLU A 179 19.03 16.45 8.20
C GLU A 179 19.46 17.46 7.11
N GLN A 180 19.85 17.01 5.92
CA GLN A 180 20.26 17.85 4.78
C GLN A 180 19.09 18.40 3.95
N PHE A 181 18.01 18.83 4.62
CA PHE A 181 16.65 19.09 4.10
C PHE A 181 16.48 20.08 2.91
N GLU A 182 17.55 20.60 2.30
CA GLU A 182 17.47 21.50 1.14
C GLU A 182 17.74 20.75 -0.18
N GLY A 183 16.72 20.05 -0.68
CA GLY A 183 16.56 19.83 -2.14
C GLY A 183 17.00 18.50 -2.75
N TYR A 184 17.39 17.48 -1.96
CA TYR A 184 17.81 16.19 -2.52
C TYR A 184 16.87 15.03 -2.16
N GLY A 185 15.64 15.07 -2.68
CA GLY A 185 14.68 13.96 -2.60
C GLY A 185 15.27 12.64 -3.13
N ASP A 186 16.07 12.70 -4.20
CA ASP A 186 16.74 11.54 -4.79
C ASP A 186 17.79 10.90 -3.86
N ASN A 187 18.47 11.69 -3.02
CA ASN A 187 19.44 11.15 -2.06
C ASN A 187 18.71 10.37 -0.97
N ILE A 188 17.64 10.94 -0.40
CA ILE A 188 16.79 10.26 0.59
C ILE A 188 16.15 8.99 0.00
N VAL A 189 15.66 9.04 -1.24
CA VAL A 189 15.11 7.87 -1.95
C VAL A 189 16.18 6.79 -2.15
N ASN A 190 17.39 7.15 -2.59
CA ASN A 190 18.48 6.20 -2.79
C ASN A 190 18.95 5.57 -1.47
N LYS A 191 19.00 6.33 -0.37
CA LYS A 191 19.32 5.81 0.96
C LYS A 191 18.23 4.93 1.54
N ALA A 192 16.96 5.29 1.35
CA ALA A 192 15.84 4.44 1.72
C ALA A 192 15.85 3.12 0.93
N ASN A 193 16.17 3.15 -0.37
CA ASN A 193 16.35 1.93 -1.18
C ASN A 193 17.50 1.05 -0.66
N GLN A 194 18.62 1.66 -0.23
CA GLN A 194 19.75 0.94 0.36
C GLN A 194 19.37 0.25 1.68
N LEU A 195 18.59 0.93 2.53
CA LEU A 195 18.07 0.35 3.77
C LEU A 195 17.10 -0.81 3.49
N GLN A 196 16.20 -0.67 2.52
CA GLN A 196 15.30 -1.76 2.11
C GLN A 196 16.05 -2.97 1.56
N ALA A 197 17.09 -2.75 0.76
CA ALA A 197 17.93 -3.82 0.23
C ALA A 197 18.70 -4.54 1.35
N ALA A 198 19.18 -3.81 2.36
CA ALA A 198 19.86 -4.39 3.52
C ALA A 198 18.93 -5.25 4.38
N VAL A 199 17.69 -4.78 4.63
CA VAL A 199 16.65 -5.55 5.32
C VAL A 199 16.31 -6.83 4.56
N GLN A 200 16.15 -6.73 3.23
CA GLN A 200 15.84 -7.88 2.38
C GLN A 200 17.00 -8.90 2.32
N ALA A 201 18.25 -8.43 2.30
CA ALA A 201 19.42 -9.29 2.37
C ALA A 201 19.50 -10.01 3.72
N ALA A 202 19.23 -9.34 4.83
CA ALA A 202 19.20 -9.96 6.15
C ALA A 202 18.13 -11.06 6.23
N ASP A 203 16.90 -10.76 5.81
CA ASP A 203 15.75 -11.70 5.86
C ASP A 203 15.95 -12.94 4.96
N SER A 204 16.57 -12.77 3.79
CA SER A 204 16.73 -13.86 2.81
C SER A 204 18.05 -14.64 2.91
N MET A 205 19.12 -14.03 3.44
CA MET A 205 20.46 -14.63 3.43
C MET A 205 20.93 -15.15 4.79
N LEU A 206 20.33 -14.72 5.90
CA LEU A 206 20.70 -15.19 7.23
C LEU A 206 19.85 -16.39 7.61
N ALA A 207 20.44 -17.58 7.57
CA ALA A 207 19.79 -18.82 8.01
C ALA A 207 19.41 -18.76 9.50
N GLU A 208 20.14 -17.96 10.26
CA GLU A 208 19.91 -17.61 11.65
C GLU A 208 18.55 -16.96 11.91
N LEU A 209 18.03 -16.17 10.95
CA LEU A 209 16.73 -15.49 11.06
C LEU A 209 15.56 -16.35 10.57
N GLN A 210 15.84 -17.50 9.96
CA GLN A 210 14.82 -18.45 9.50
C GLN A 210 14.35 -19.41 10.62
N ASP A 211 14.89 -19.27 11.83
CA ASP A 211 14.41 -19.99 13.02
C ASP A 211 13.05 -19.39 13.48
N PRO A 212 12.01 -20.22 13.70
CA PRO A 212 10.75 -19.78 14.30
C PRO A 212 10.90 -19.04 15.64
N ALA A 213 12.00 -19.23 16.39
CA ALA A 213 12.30 -18.50 17.62
C ALA A 213 12.58 -17.00 17.38
N SER A 214 12.98 -16.63 16.15
CA SER A 214 13.48 -15.30 15.78
C SER A 214 12.42 -14.44 15.10
N TRP A 215 11.15 -14.87 15.15
CA TRP A 215 10.03 -14.22 14.50
C TRP A 215 9.86 -12.74 14.87
N LYS A 216 10.20 -12.35 16.10
CA LYS A 216 10.11 -10.95 16.55
C LYS A 216 11.18 -10.06 15.92
N VAL A 217 12.42 -10.57 15.82
CA VAL A 217 13.52 -9.88 15.15
C VAL A 217 13.19 -9.69 13.67
N VAL A 218 12.59 -10.70 13.04
CA VAL A 218 12.10 -10.62 11.65
C VAL A 218 10.95 -9.63 11.51
N GLU A 219 10.00 -9.61 12.45
CA GLU A 219 8.90 -8.64 12.47
C GLU A 219 9.43 -7.20 12.56
N HIS A 220 10.37 -6.93 13.48
CA HIS A 220 10.97 -5.60 13.61
C HIS A 220 11.85 -5.20 12.41
N LEU A 221 12.51 -6.16 11.75
CA LEU A 221 13.20 -5.92 10.48
C LEU A 221 12.22 -5.51 9.38
N HIS A 222 11.07 -6.16 9.28
CA HIS A 222 10.02 -5.81 8.31
C HIS A 222 9.41 -4.44 8.63
N GLU A 223 9.22 -4.12 9.92
CA GLU A 223 8.80 -2.78 10.36
C GLU A 223 9.80 -1.69 9.96
N LEU A 224 11.11 -1.95 10.07
CA LEU A 224 12.17 -1.04 9.62
C LEU A 224 12.11 -0.82 8.10
N GLY A 225 11.92 -1.89 7.32
CA GLY A 225 11.73 -1.82 5.88
C GLY A 225 10.48 -1.03 5.47
N ALA A 226 9.38 -1.18 6.22
CA ALA A 226 8.14 -0.43 6.02
C ALA A 226 8.30 1.06 6.35
N ALA A 227 9.01 1.39 7.43
CA ALA A 227 9.33 2.77 7.78
C ALA A 227 10.21 3.45 6.70
N ALA A 228 11.18 2.72 6.14
CA ALA A 228 11.99 3.20 5.02
C ALA A 228 11.14 3.46 3.75
N ALA A 229 10.16 2.59 3.46
CA ALA A 229 9.24 2.74 2.34
C ALA A 229 8.38 4.01 2.45
N GLU A 230 7.91 4.31 3.66
CA GLU A 230 7.11 5.51 3.93
C GLU A 230 7.95 6.77 3.76
N ILE A 231 9.18 6.79 4.28
CA ILE A 231 10.13 7.91 4.10
C ILE A 231 10.40 8.15 2.61
N LYS A 232 10.57 7.07 1.83
CA LYS A 232 10.70 7.15 0.37
C LYS A 232 9.47 7.75 -0.30
N LYS A 233 8.26 7.32 0.08
CA LYS A 233 6.99 7.85 -0.46
C LYS A 233 6.83 9.33 -0.14
N ASP A 234 7.17 9.73 1.08
CA ASP A 234 7.17 11.13 1.52
C ASP A 234 8.22 11.96 0.76
N ALA A 235 9.41 11.44 0.57
CA ALA A 235 10.48 12.09 -0.20
C ALA A 235 10.11 12.24 -1.68
N LEU A 236 9.43 11.26 -2.29
CA LEU A 236 8.92 11.36 -3.66
C LEU A 236 7.77 12.37 -3.78
N THR A 237 6.93 12.49 -2.76
CA THR A 237 5.77 13.40 -2.76
C THR A 237 6.18 14.85 -2.47
N LYS A 238 7.19 15.06 -1.63
CA LYS A 238 7.72 16.39 -1.24
C LYS A 238 8.93 16.83 -2.07
N GLY A 239 9.56 15.91 -2.81
CA GLY A 239 10.85 16.11 -3.48
C GLY A 239 10.78 16.62 -4.91
N VAL A 240 9.60 16.97 -5.44
CA VAL A 240 9.52 17.58 -6.78
C VAL A 240 9.78 19.08 -6.65
N PRO A 241 10.85 19.63 -7.25
CA PRO A 241 11.15 21.05 -7.13
C PRO A 241 10.03 21.89 -7.76
N LEU A 242 9.62 22.97 -7.09
CA LEU A 242 8.69 23.96 -7.64
C LEU A 242 9.44 24.84 -8.64
N VAL A 243 8.96 24.89 -9.87
CA VAL A 243 9.49 25.71 -10.96
C VAL A 243 8.45 26.76 -11.34
N PRO A 244 8.84 28.03 -11.53
CA PRO A 244 7.92 29.04 -12.04
C PRO A 244 7.60 28.77 -13.52
N PHE A 245 6.31 28.72 -13.85
CA PHE A 245 5.80 28.62 -15.21
C PHE A 245 5.01 29.86 -15.58
N VAL A 246 5.44 30.57 -16.63
CA VAL A 246 4.73 31.74 -17.16
C VAL A 246 3.70 31.28 -18.18
N VAL A 247 2.43 31.58 -17.93
CA VAL A 247 1.33 31.23 -18.83
C VAL A 247 1.48 31.99 -20.17
N PRO A 248 1.67 31.31 -21.32
CA PRO A 248 2.01 31.99 -22.58
C PRO A 248 0.81 32.66 -23.27
N VAL A 249 -0.39 32.12 -23.12
CA VAL A 249 -1.66 32.62 -23.65
C VAL A 249 -2.76 32.37 -22.62
N GLU A 250 -3.88 33.09 -22.67
CA GLU A 250 -5.00 32.81 -21.77
C GLU A 250 -5.45 31.35 -21.93
N MET A 251 -5.41 30.59 -20.82
CA MET A 251 -5.68 29.15 -20.83
C MET A 251 -6.31 28.71 -19.51
N ALA A 252 -7.11 27.64 -19.55
CA ALA A 252 -7.68 27.05 -18.34
C ALA A 252 -6.59 26.28 -17.56
N ALA A 253 -6.79 26.10 -16.25
CA ALA A 253 -5.86 25.33 -15.42
C ALA A 253 -5.65 23.88 -15.93
N SER A 254 -6.67 23.30 -16.57
CA SER A 254 -6.58 22.00 -17.24
C SER A 254 -5.69 22.03 -18.48
N ASP A 255 -5.70 23.13 -19.22
CA ASP A 255 -4.87 23.32 -20.41
C ASP A 255 -3.42 23.57 -20.02
N VAL A 256 -3.18 24.27 -18.89
CA VAL A 256 -1.85 24.39 -18.28
C VAL A 256 -1.32 23.00 -17.89
N ALA A 257 -2.15 22.17 -17.24
CA ALA A 257 -1.76 20.81 -16.86
C ALA A 257 -1.47 19.93 -18.09
N ALA A 258 -2.33 20.00 -19.11
CA ALA A 258 -2.14 19.26 -20.36
C ALA A 258 -0.89 19.73 -21.12
N ALA A 259 -0.59 21.04 -21.13
CA ALA A 259 0.59 21.60 -21.78
C ALA A 259 1.90 21.25 -21.05
N LEU A 260 1.88 21.17 -19.72
CA LEU A 260 3.05 20.87 -18.89
C LEU A 260 3.33 19.37 -18.74
N TYR A 261 2.29 18.57 -18.54
CA TYR A 261 2.40 17.16 -18.14
C TYR A 261 1.81 16.19 -19.17
N GLY A 262 1.22 16.67 -20.27
CA GLY A 262 0.54 15.83 -21.26
C GLY A 262 -0.78 15.20 -20.75
N SER A 263 -1.21 15.52 -19.53
CA SER A 263 -2.40 14.97 -18.87
C SER A 263 -3.06 16.02 -17.97
N THR A 264 -4.38 15.92 -17.81
CA THR A 264 -5.18 16.81 -16.96
C THR A 264 -5.24 16.37 -15.50
N GLU A 265 -4.67 15.21 -15.14
CA GLU A 265 -4.75 14.65 -13.77
C GLU A 265 -4.18 15.58 -12.69
N ARG A 266 -3.21 16.43 -13.04
CA ARG A 266 -2.56 17.37 -12.12
C ARG A 266 -3.23 18.75 -12.03
N THR A 267 -4.40 18.93 -12.64
CA THR A 267 -5.13 20.22 -12.62
C THR A 267 -5.45 20.69 -11.20
N ILE A 268 -5.97 19.79 -10.36
CA ILE A 268 -6.33 20.10 -8.96
C ILE A 268 -5.08 20.49 -8.15
N GLN A 269 -3.92 19.91 -8.48
CA GLN A 269 -2.66 20.19 -7.82
C GLN A 269 -2.18 21.62 -8.13
N ILE A 270 -2.27 22.07 -9.39
CA ILE A 270 -1.94 23.44 -9.80
C ILE A 270 -2.82 24.48 -9.09
N LEU A 271 -4.12 24.18 -8.98
CA LEU A 271 -5.10 25.05 -8.29
C LEU A 271 -4.87 25.13 -6.77
N ARG A 272 -4.27 24.11 -6.16
CA ARG A 272 -3.92 24.13 -4.72
C ARG A 272 -2.63 24.90 -4.44
N LEU A 273 -1.68 24.85 -5.37
CA LEU A 273 -0.39 25.52 -5.24
C LEU A 273 -0.48 27.03 -5.48
N ASN A 274 -1.44 27.47 -6.29
CA ASN A 274 -1.55 28.85 -6.75
C ASN A 274 -2.90 29.43 -6.34
N PRO A 275 -2.95 30.62 -5.70
CA PRO A 275 -4.20 31.32 -5.43
C PRO A 275 -4.77 31.90 -6.73
N ILE A 276 -5.47 31.07 -7.50
CA ILE A 276 -6.09 31.45 -8.78
C ILE A 276 -7.57 31.76 -8.55
N GLU A 277 -8.01 32.98 -8.87
CA GLU A 277 -9.41 33.39 -8.71
C GLU A 277 -10.36 32.75 -9.75
N ASN A 278 -9.90 32.57 -10.99
CA ASN A 278 -10.67 31.96 -12.06
C ASN A 278 -9.91 30.81 -12.73
N ALA A 279 -10.25 29.57 -12.36
CA ALA A 279 -9.62 28.36 -12.86
C ALA A 279 -9.81 28.11 -14.37
N PHE A 280 -10.78 28.76 -15.00
CA PHE A 280 -11.11 28.56 -16.42
C PHE A 280 -10.49 29.61 -17.35
N ALA A 281 -9.93 30.69 -16.82
CA ALA A 281 -9.32 31.76 -17.60
C ALA A 281 -8.16 32.39 -16.81
N ILE A 282 -6.97 31.79 -16.93
CA ILE A 282 -5.74 32.32 -16.33
C ILE A 282 -5.10 33.27 -17.37
N PRO A 283 -4.91 34.57 -17.07
CA PRO A 283 -4.36 35.52 -18.02
C PRO A 283 -2.94 35.18 -18.46
N ALA A 284 -2.62 35.48 -19.73
CA ALA A 284 -1.27 35.40 -20.24
C ALA A 284 -0.29 36.27 -19.42
N GLY A 285 0.90 35.74 -19.13
CA GLY A 285 1.92 36.38 -18.31
C GLY A 285 1.80 36.12 -16.80
N THR A 286 0.82 35.32 -16.37
CA THR A 286 0.68 34.92 -14.96
C THR A 286 1.75 33.88 -14.60
N GLU A 287 2.50 34.13 -13.53
CA GLU A 287 3.49 33.19 -12.98
C GLU A 287 2.80 32.17 -12.07
N LEU A 288 2.88 30.89 -12.44
CA LEU A 288 2.37 29.76 -11.67
C LEU A 288 3.51 28.95 -11.07
N GLN A 289 3.41 28.61 -9.80
CA GLN A 289 4.26 27.62 -9.15
C GLN A 289 3.76 26.23 -9.53
N VAL A 290 4.58 25.47 -10.25
CA VAL A 290 4.25 24.12 -10.72
C VAL A 290 5.37 23.15 -10.36
N TYR A 291 5.03 21.88 -10.19
CA TYR A 291 6.04 20.85 -9.96
C TYR A 291 6.85 20.59 -11.24
N ALA A 292 8.17 20.52 -11.13
CA ALA A 292 9.02 20.14 -12.25
C ALA A 292 8.59 18.78 -12.81
N ASN A 293 8.59 18.65 -14.14
CA ASN A 293 8.29 17.38 -14.76
C ASN A 293 9.44 16.41 -14.43
N ALA A 294 9.14 15.27 -13.80
CA ALA A 294 10.09 14.17 -13.77
C ALA A 294 10.20 13.67 -15.20
N ALA A 295 11.36 13.88 -15.82
CA ALA A 295 11.65 13.43 -17.18
C ALA A 295 11.50 11.90 -17.31
#